data_AF-A0A6I2M0T2-F1
#
_entry.id   AF-A0A6I2M0T2-F1
#
_cell.length_a   1.000
_cell.length_b   1.000
_cell.length_c   1.000
_cell.angle_alpha   90.00
_cell.angle_beta   90.00
_cell.angle_gamma   90.00
#
_symmetry.space_group_name_H-M   'P 1'
#
loop_
_entity.id
_entity.type
_entity.pdbx_description
1 polymer ?
#
loop_
_entity_poly.entity_id
_entity_poly.type
_entity_poly.pdbx_seq_one_letter_code
_entity_poly.pdbx_strand_id
1 'polypeptide(L)'
;MDLFEDAAPSNAPALSVSEISGAVKRVIEGEFGRVRVRGEVGRVSRPSSGHLYFDLKDDNACIAAVCWRTQAARLAHRPEEGMEIIVSGRLTTFPGASKYQLLVESVEPAGLGALMAMLEQRRKALAAEGLFDAARKRALPSLPRVIGVVTSPSGAVIRDILHRLRDRFPVHVVIWPVAVQGAACAPEVAAAIAGFNALGPGGPVPRPDLIIVARGGGSVEDLWGFNDEAVVRAVAAGTIPLISAVGHETDTTLIDHAADLRAPTPTAAAELAVPVRSELVARLAEIRARQVRAMQTRVALPGQRLRDLARAMGRPQALTEGARQRFDLTAARLEPALRGFTRSRRDRLNALPLPPALLRQGATAARRRLEEGARLEPALRRRAQIARSERDSAAAKLRPAIARRLREMARDLDAGRRRLDAGLSRARMAGLRRNAECRAQLDGLGKRLAAAEARQTRLRRERLDRLDRLRQTLGYRETLKRGFAVVHGPEGLVASAVAGAALARLEIEFHDGRLGARPEGARAKPAARPPGGQGTLF
;
A
#
# COMPACT_ATOMS: atom_id res chain seq x y z
N MET A 1 9.63 30.02 -113.67
CA MET A 1 10.05 28.79 -112.96
C MET A 1 10.53 29.27 -111.60
N ASP A 2 9.86 29.06 -110.48
CA ASP A 2 9.05 27.92 -110.03
C ASP A 2 7.72 28.42 -109.44
N LEU A 3 6.58 27.97 -109.97
CA LEU A 3 5.78 26.85 -109.44
C LEU A 3 5.19 27.15 -108.06
N PHE A 4 3.97 27.69 -108.13
CA PHE A 4 2.97 27.62 -107.08
C PHE A 4 2.74 26.15 -106.69
N GLU A 5 2.96 25.81 -105.43
CA GLU A 5 2.27 24.69 -104.80
C GLU A 5 1.29 25.27 -103.77
N ASP A 6 0.03 25.30 -104.20
CA ASP A 6 -1.13 25.49 -103.32
C ASP A 6 -1.23 24.31 -102.36
N ALA A 7 -0.75 24.48 -101.13
CA ALA A 7 -1.16 23.63 -100.02
C ALA A 7 -2.52 24.14 -99.49
N ALA A 8 -3.54 23.28 -99.56
CA ALA A 8 -4.91 23.54 -99.13
C ALA A 8 -5.01 24.30 -97.78
N PRO A 9 -6.05 25.11 -97.54
CA PRO A 9 -6.27 25.75 -96.25
C PRO A 9 -6.62 24.66 -95.23
N SER A 10 -5.59 24.11 -94.59
CA SER A 10 -5.75 23.25 -93.42
C SER A 10 -6.28 24.14 -92.28
N ASN A 11 -7.39 23.73 -91.66
CA ASN A 11 -7.90 24.35 -90.42
C ASN A 11 -6.93 24.21 -89.22
N ALA A 12 -5.73 23.64 -89.43
CA ALA A 12 -4.64 23.59 -88.47
C ALA A 12 -3.53 24.57 -88.90
N PRO A 13 -3.48 25.80 -88.33
CA PRO A 13 -2.38 26.72 -88.59
C PRO A 13 -1.04 26.10 -88.16
N ALA A 14 -0.01 26.27 -88.99
CA ALA A 14 1.34 25.81 -88.69
C ALA A 14 1.95 26.65 -87.55
N LEU A 15 2.12 26.04 -86.38
CA LEU A 15 2.75 26.67 -85.22
C LEU A 15 4.26 26.45 -85.26
N SER A 16 5.03 27.46 -84.88
CA SER A 16 6.47 27.31 -84.65
C SER A 16 6.74 26.42 -83.44
N VAL A 17 7.93 25.80 -83.40
CA VAL A 17 8.37 24.95 -82.27
C VAL A 17 8.30 25.71 -80.94
N SER A 18 8.62 27.00 -80.94
CA SER A 18 8.54 27.87 -79.77
C SER A 18 7.09 28.13 -79.32
N GLU A 19 6.17 28.33 -80.25
CA GLU A 19 4.75 28.56 -79.94
C GLU A 19 4.10 27.31 -79.36
N ILE A 20 4.41 26.13 -79.92
CA ILE A 20 3.95 24.83 -79.40
C ILE A 20 4.54 24.54 -78.01
N SER A 21 5.85 24.73 -77.82
CA SER A 21 6.51 24.52 -76.52
C SER A 21 5.94 25.44 -75.45
N GLY A 22 5.68 26.71 -75.79
CA GLY A 22 5.03 27.67 -74.90
C GLY A 22 3.56 27.38 -74.62
N ALA A 23 2.81 26.82 -75.58
CA ALA A 23 1.44 26.38 -75.37
C ALA A 23 1.36 25.16 -74.43
N VAL A 24 2.21 24.16 -74.65
CA VAL A 24 2.32 22.97 -73.80
C VAL A 24 2.71 23.34 -72.37
N LYS A 25 3.66 24.28 -72.21
CA LYS A 25 4.03 24.81 -70.89
C LYS A 25 2.83 25.39 -70.14
N ARG A 26 2.03 26.24 -70.80
CA ARG A 26 0.86 26.90 -70.19
C ARG A 26 -0.21 25.90 -69.76
N VAL A 27 -0.47 24.87 -70.57
CA VAL A 27 -1.44 23.82 -70.24
C VAL A 27 -0.95 23.01 -69.05
N ILE A 28 0.31 22.57 -69.08
CA ILE A 28 0.88 21.74 -68.01
C ILE A 28 0.95 22.52 -66.68
N GLU A 29 1.42 23.77 -66.68
CA GLU A 29 1.49 24.57 -65.45
C GLU A 29 0.10 24.96 -64.93
N GLY A 30 -0.90 25.07 -65.81
CA GLY A 30 -2.30 25.33 -65.44
C GLY A 30 -2.98 24.14 -64.78
N GLU A 31 -3.02 23.00 -65.48
CA GLU A 31 -3.69 21.78 -65.01
C GLU A 31 -2.92 21.09 -63.87
N PHE A 32 -1.59 21.06 -63.94
CA PHE A 32 -0.71 20.41 -62.96
C PHE A 32 0.02 21.42 -62.07
N GLY A 33 -0.69 22.47 -61.66
CA GLY A 33 -0.17 23.51 -60.78
C GLY A 33 0.21 23.01 -59.37
N ARG A 34 -0.39 21.91 -58.90
CA ARG A 34 0.01 21.20 -57.68
C ARG A 34 -0.26 19.71 -57.81
N VAL A 35 0.79 18.89 -57.75
CA VAL A 35 0.74 17.43 -57.87
C VAL A 35 1.46 16.75 -56.72
N ARG A 36 1.02 15.54 -56.37
CA ARG A 36 1.72 14.63 -55.45
C ARG A 36 2.07 13.36 -56.21
N VAL A 37 3.36 13.03 -56.27
CA VAL A 37 3.89 11.90 -57.04
C VAL A 37 4.65 10.97 -56.12
N ARG A 38 4.32 9.68 -56.12
CA ARG A 38 5.05 8.63 -55.40
C ARG A 38 6.03 7.97 -56.36
N GLY A 39 7.26 7.76 -55.93
CA GLY A 39 8.26 7.04 -56.71
C GLY A 39 9.53 6.75 -55.91
N GLU A 40 10.33 5.83 -56.41
CA GLU A 40 11.68 5.56 -55.92
C GLU A 40 12.65 6.60 -56.48
N VAL A 41 13.47 7.16 -55.61
CA VAL A 41 14.54 8.09 -55.97
C VAL A 41 15.62 7.32 -56.70
N GLY A 42 15.82 7.64 -57.98
CA GLY A 42 16.96 7.19 -58.76
C GLY A 42 18.23 7.97 -58.43
N ARG A 43 19.02 8.25 -59.45
CA ARG A 43 20.29 8.96 -59.30
C ARG A 43 20.07 10.38 -58.76
N VAL A 44 20.72 10.71 -57.64
CA VAL A 44 20.71 12.07 -57.06
C VAL A 44 21.99 12.82 -57.43
N SER A 45 21.87 13.95 -58.12
CA SER A 45 22.97 14.85 -58.48
C SER A 45 22.93 16.12 -57.63
N ARG A 46 24.08 16.50 -57.08
CA ARG A 46 24.24 17.67 -56.20
C ARG A 46 25.39 18.57 -56.69
N PRO A 47 25.12 19.47 -57.66
CA PRO A 47 26.12 20.42 -58.12
C PRO A 47 26.48 21.47 -57.05
N SER A 48 27.63 22.11 -57.19
CA SER A 48 28.11 23.17 -56.28
C SER A 48 27.20 24.41 -56.22
N SER A 49 26.24 24.56 -57.14
CA SER A 49 25.19 25.60 -57.13
C SER A 49 24.15 25.42 -56.03
N GLY A 50 24.12 24.25 -55.37
CA GLY A 50 23.20 23.97 -54.26
C GLY A 50 21.77 23.62 -54.69
N HIS A 51 21.54 23.34 -55.98
CA HIS A 51 20.30 22.73 -56.47
C HIS A 51 20.36 21.21 -56.34
N LEU A 52 19.20 20.58 -56.17
CA LEU A 52 19.06 19.14 -56.12
C LEU A 52 18.37 18.65 -57.39
N TYR A 53 19.01 17.75 -58.12
CA TYR A 53 18.41 17.08 -59.28
C TYR A 53 18.32 15.60 -58.97
N PHE A 54 17.15 15.01 -59.13
CA PHE A 54 16.97 13.57 -58.96
C PHE A 54 15.83 13.08 -59.83
N ASP A 55 15.86 11.80 -60.17
CA ASP A 55 14.80 11.17 -60.94
C ASP A 55 13.86 10.41 -60.00
N LEU A 56 12.55 10.50 -60.26
CA LEU A 56 11.52 9.70 -59.60
C LEU A 56 11.08 8.60 -60.55
N LYS A 57 11.26 7.35 -60.14
CA LYS A 57 10.92 6.16 -60.92
C LYS A 57 9.74 5.40 -60.29
N ASP A 58 8.86 4.88 -61.13
CA ASP A 58 7.93 3.80 -60.78
C ASP A 58 8.18 2.57 -61.68
N ASP A 59 7.28 1.58 -61.67
CA ASP A 59 7.42 0.35 -62.46
C ASP A 59 7.44 0.60 -63.98
N ASN A 60 6.81 1.68 -64.46
CA ASN A 60 6.54 1.91 -65.88
C ASN A 60 7.05 3.27 -66.41
N ALA A 61 7.42 4.20 -65.54
CA ALA A 61 7.70 5.60 -65.88
C ALA A 61 8.80 6.20 -65.00
N CYS A 62 9.42 7.26 -65.53
CA CYS A 62 10.46 8.03 -64.85
C CYS A 62 10.25 9.51 -65.13
N ILE A 63 10.29 10.35 -64.09
CA ILE A 63 10.17 11.79 -64.19
C ILE A 63 11.33 12.50 -63.50
N ALA A 64 11.94 13.47 -64.18
CA ALA A 64 13.00 14.28 -63.63
C ALA A 64 12.43 15.29 -62.61
N ALA A 65 13.04 15.38 -61.44
CA ALA A 65 12.66 16.29 -60.37
C ALA A 65 13.78 17.27 -60.04
N VAL A 66 13.42 18.54 -59.84
CA VAL A 66 14.34 19.64 -59.56
C VAL A 66 13.90 20.34 -58.28
N CYS A 67 14.81 20.45 -57.32
CA CYS A 67 14.62 21.25 -56.11
C CYS A 67 15.63 22.41 -56.09
N TRP A 68 15.13 23.64 -56.16
CA TRP A 68 15.96 24.85 -56.10
C TRP A 68 16.61 25.02 -54.73
N ARG A 69 17.73 25.75 -54.66
CA ARG A 69 18.55 25.92 -53.45
C ARG A 69 17.73 26.35 -52.23
N THR A 70 16.81 27.29 -52.43
CA THR A 70 15.95 27.85 -51.38
C THR A 70 14.96 26.82 -50.84
N GLN A 71 14.43 25.95 -51.70
CA GLN A 71 13.50 24.88 -51.31
C GLN A 71 14.25 23.68 -50.74
N ALA A 72 15.37 23.30 -51.35
CA ALA A 72 16.21 22.19 -50.90
C ALA A 72 16.73 22.39 -49.46
N ALA A 73 17.00 23.64 -49.06
CA ALA A 73 17.39 23.98 -47.70
C ALA A 73 16.24 23.83 -46.67
N ARG A 74 14.98 23.88 -47.11
CA ARG A 74 13.78 23.76 -46.27
C ARG A 74 13.19 22.34 -46.22
N LEU A 75 13.73 21.42 -47.02
CA LEU A 75 13.28 20.04 -47.02
C LEU A 75 13.52 19.41 -45.65
N ALA A 76 12.47 18.85 -45.05
CA ALA A 76 12.56 18.11 -43.79
C ALA A 76 13.46 16.87 -43.93
N HIS A 77 13.46 16.25 -45.11
CA HIS A 77 14.24 15.06 -45.43
C HIS A 77 14.91 15.22 -46.78
N ARG A 78 16.20 14.88 -46.86
CA ARG A 78 16.96 14.92 -48.11
C ARG A 78 16.74 13.60 -48.85
N PRO A 79 16.35 13.61 -50.14
CA PRO A 79 16.18 12.38 -50.89
C PRO A 79 17.55 11.74 -51.15
N GLU A 80 17.59 10.42 -50.96
CA GLU A 80 18.73 9.53 -51.15
C GLU A 80 18.37 8.46 -52.19
N GLU A 81 19.36 7.98 -52.93
CA GLU A 81 19.17 6.97 -53.97
C GLU A 81 18.61 5.66 -53.37
N GLY A 82 17.56 5.13 -53.99
CA GLY A 82 16.82 3.95 -53.51
C GLY A 82 15.73 4.24 -52.48
N MET A 83 15.52 5.50 -52.09
CA MET A 83 14.45 5.87 -51.18
C MET A 83 13.12 5.98 -51.92
N GLU A 84 12.09 5.28 -51.47
CA GLU A 84 10.73 5.54 -51.94
C GLU A 84 10.21 6.82 -51.26
N ILE A 85 9.71 7.78 -52.04
CA ILE A 85 9.25 9.08 -51.54
C ILE A 85 7.95 9.52 -52.23
N ILE A 86 7.14 10.30 -51.51
CA ILE A 86 6.07 11.12 -52.07
C ILE A 86 6.58 12.56 -52.16
N VAL A 87 6.58 13.08 -53.38
CA VAL A 87 7.02 14.44 -53.69
C VAL A 87 5.80 15.29 -54.00
N SER A 88 5.67 16.43 -53.34
CA SER A 88 4.66 17.43 -53.68
C SER A 88 5.31 18.61 -54.38
N GLY A 89 4.69 19.08 -55.46
CA GLY A 89 5.27 20.15 -56.27
C GLY A 89 4.42 20.54 -57.45
N ARG A 90 5.03 21.22 -58.42
CA ARG A 90 4.37 21.68 -59.66
C ARG A 90 5.09 21.14 -60.89
N LEU A 91 4.34 20.75 -61.91
CA LEU A 91 4.93 20.31 -63.17
C LEU A 91 5.27 21.53 -64.04
N THR A 92 6.47 21.56 -64.61
CA THR A 92 6.90 22.59 -65.56
C THR A 92 7.60 21.93 -66.74
N THR A 93 7.65 22.59 -67.88
CA THR A 93 8.49 22.18 -69.01
C THR A 93 9.71 23.09 -69.14
N PHE A 94 10.82 22.53 -69.63
CA PHE A 94 12.00 23.31 -70.00
C PHE A 94 11.95 23.66 -71.49
N PRO A 95 11.78 24.94 -71.88
CA PRO A 95 11.50 25.31 -73.26
C PRO A 95 12.58 24.89 -74.26
N GLY A 96 13.85 24.87 -73.84
CA GLY A 96 14.99 24.55 -74.71
C GLY A 96 15.18 23.05 -75.01
N ALA A 97 14.47 22.16 -74.32
CA ALA A 97 14.62 20.71 -74.49
C ALA A 97 13.29 19.95 -74.60
N SER A 98 12.15 20.64 -74.53
CA SER A 98 10.79 20.04 -74.57
C SER A 98 10.58 18.88 -73.59
N LYS A 99 11.30 18.88 -72.46
CA LYS A 99 11.16 17.91 -71.37
C LYS A 99 10.29 18.48 -70.26
N TYR A 100 9.39 17.66 -69.72
CA TYR A 100 8.66 17.97 -68.49
C TYR A 100 9.47 17.55 -67.27
N GLN A 101 9.40 18.36 -66.22
CA GLN A 101 10.11 18.14 -64.96
C GLN A 101 9.24 18.58 -63.79
N LEU A 102 9.41 17.93 -62.64
CA LEU A 102 8.70 18.25 -61.41
C LEU A 102 9.52 19.24 -60.58
N LEU A 103 8.97 20.42 -60.30
CA LEU A 103 9.54 21.37 -59.36
C LEU A 103 9.12 20.97 -57.94
N VAL A 104 10.09 20.56 -57.14
CA VAL A 104 9.85 19.96 -55.81
C VAL A 104 9.70 21.05 -54.75
N GLU A 105 8.57 21.02 -54.05
CA GLU A 105 8.28 21.92 -52.92
C GLU A 105 8.44 21.20 -51.58
N SER A 106 7.95 19.96 -51.46
CA SER A 106 8.14 19.12 -50.28
C SER A 106 8.40 17.67 -50.64
N VAL A 107 9.15 16.98 -49.78
CA VAL A 107 9.46 15.55 -49.89
C VAL A 107 9.05 14.87 -48.59
N GLU A 108 8.24 13.82 -48.71
CA GLU A 108 7.82 12.93 -47.64
C GLU A 108 8.35 11.53 -47.97
N PRO A 109 9.13 10.86 -47.09
CA PRO A 109 9.51 9.48 -47.33
C PRO A 109 8.26 8.59 -47.40
N ALA A 110 8.21 7.74 -48.41
CA ALA A 110 7.15 6.76 -48.63
C ALA A 110 7.73 5.37 -48.41
N GLY A 111 6.97 4.50 -47.73
CA GLY A 111 7.36 3.12 -47.49
C GLY A 111 7.85 2.84 -46.07
N LEU A 112 7.37 1.71 -45.52
CA LEU A 112 7.77 1.21 -44.20
C LEU A 112 9.29 0.98 -44.08
N GLY A 113 9.98 0.64 -45.18
CA GLY A 113 11.40 0.28 -45.16
C GLY A 113 12.32 1.41 -44.71
N ALA A 114 12.13 2.63 -45.20
CA ALA A 114 12.94 3.79 -44.81
C ALA A 114 12.71 4.18 -43.33
N LEU A 115 11.45 4.16 -42.89
CA LEU A 115 11.09 4.40 -41.48
C LEU A 115 11.70 3.34 -40.56
N MET A 116 11.65 2.06 -40.95
CA MET A 116 12.26 0.98 -40.16
C MET A 116 13.79 1.09 -40.11
N ALA A 117 14.44 1.48 -41.20
CA ALA A 117 15.88 1.73 -41.22
C ALA A 117 16.28 2.88 -40.28
N MET A 118 15.52 3.99 -40.30
CA MET A 118 15.73 5.11 -39.38
C MET A 118 15.52 4.71 -37.91
N LEU A 119 14.49 3.90 -37.64
CA LEU A 119 14.20 3.39 -36.30
C LEU A 119 15.33 2.49 -35.79
N GLU A 120 15.81 1.58 -36.63
CA GLU A 120 16.90 0.67 -36.27
C GLU A 120 18.22 1.42 -36.06
N GLN A 121 18.51 2.44 -36.86
CA GLN A 121 19.67 3.31 -36.65
C GLN A 121 19.58 4.05 -35.30
N ARG A 122 18.42 4.63 -34.97
CA ARG A 122 18.20 5.28 -33.66
C ARG A 122 18.30 4.28 -32.52
N ARG A 123 17.72 3.10 -32.67
CA ARG A 123 17.81 2.02 -31.67
C ARG A 123 19.27 1.67 -31.39
N LYS A 124 20.10 1.51 -32.42
CA LYS A 124 21.52 1.23 -32.26
C LYS A 124 22.27 2.37 -31.56
N ALA A 125 22.01 3.62 -31.93
CA ALA A 125 22.64 4.78 -31.30
C ALA A 125 22.31 4.88 -29.79
N LEU A 126 21.03 4.80 -29.44
CA LEU A 126 20.57 4.89 -28.05
C LEU A 126 20.95 3.64 -27.23
N ALA A 127 21.07 2.47 -27.87
CA ALA A 127 21.63 1.28 -27.25
C ALA A 127 23.12 1.44 -26.94
N ALA A 128 23.89 2.05 -27.84
CA ALA A 128 25.33 2.28 -27.67
C ALA A 128 25.63 3.26 -26.52
N GLU A 129 24.75 4.25 -26.29
CA GLU A 129 24.80 5.09 -25.09
C GLU A 129 24.48 4.33 -23.80
N GLY A 130 23.99 3.10 -23.93
CA GLY A 130 23.37 2.38 -22.83
C GLY A 130 22.17 3.19 -22.35
N LEU A 131 21.08 3.26 -23.11
CA LEU A 131 19.78 3.69 -22.57
C LEU A 131 18.86 2.50 -22.30
N PHE A 132 19.14 1.33 -22.91
CA PHE A 132 18.29 0.13 -22.83
C PHE A 132 18.80 -1.01 -21.92
N ASP A 133 19.95 -0.84 -21.25
CA ASP A 133 20.50 -1.83 -20.31
C ASP A 133 19.51 -2.24 -19.22
N ALA A 134 19.42 -3.55 -19.01
CA ALA A 134 18.59 -4.15 -17.96
C ALA A 134 18.95 -3.65 -16.55
N ALA A 135 20.21 -3.23 -16.31
CA ALA A 135 20.66 -2.73 -15.02
C ALA A 135 20.01 -1.40 -14.61
N ARG A 136 19.49 -0.60 -15.56
CA ARG A 136 18.74 0.63 -15.25
C ARG A 136 17.27 0.36 -14.91
N LYS A 137 16.74 -0.78 -15.33
CA LYS A 137 15.34 -1.11 -15.15
C LYS A 137 15.02 -1.33 -13.68
N ARG A 138 14.00 -0.64 -13.19
CA ARG A 138 13.55 -0.68 -11.80
C ARG A 138 12.47 -1.72 -11.60
N ALA A 139 12.51 -2.37 -10.44
CA ALA A 139 11.44 -3.29 -10.04
C ALA A 139 10.14 -2.52 -9.77
N LEU A 140 9.02 -3.07 -10.26
CA LEU A 140 7.70 -2.50 -10.03
C LEU A 140 7.31 -2.58 -8.54
N PRO A 141 6.67 -1.55 -7.99
CA PRO A 141 6.14 -1.60 -6.63
C PRO A 141 5.01 -2.64 -6.54
N SER A 142 5.03 -3.47 -5.51
CA SER A 142 4.04 -4.54 -5.34
C SER A 142 2.63 -4.04 -4.98
N LEU A 143 2.52 -2.84 -4.40
CA LEU A 143 1.27 -2.21 -3.96
C LEU A 143 1.37 -0.68 -4.18
N PRO A 144 1.26 -0.20 -5.43
CA PRO A 144 1.25 1.24 -5.70
C PRO A 144 -0.01 1.87 -5.10
N ARG A 145 0.15 3.02 -4.44
CA ARG A 145 -0.97 3.81 -3.92
C ARG A 145 -1.53 4.75 -4.99
N VAL A 146 -0.64 5.27 -5.83
CA VAL A 146 -0.96 6.23 -6.89
C VAL A 146 -0.31 5.78 -8.19
N ILE A 147 -1.13 5.65 -9.25
CA ILE A 147 -0.66 5.37 -10.60
C ILE A 147 -0.84 6.62 -11.47
N GLY A 148 0.24 7.07 -12.11
CA GLY A 148 0.22 8.11 -13.12
C GLY A 148 -0.08 7.50 -14.48
N VAL A 149 -1.05 8.02 -15.22
CA VAL A 149 -1.37 7.54 -16.58
C VAL A 149 -1.17 8.68 -17.56
N VAL A 150 -0.28 8.46 -18.53
CA VAL A 150 -0.01 9.36 -19.64
C VAL A 150 -0.77 8.84 -20.86
N THR A 151 -1.91 9.47 -21.16
CA THR A 151 -2.77 9.10 -22.29
C THR A 151 -3.78 10.21 -22.59
N SER A 152 -4.55 10.07 -23.67
CA SER A 152 -5.63 10.99 -24.01
C SER A 152 -6.84 10.80 -23.08
N PRO A 153 -7.44 11.90 -22.55
CA PRO A 153 -8.55 11.81 -21.59
C PRO A 153 -9.85 11.28 -22.21
N SER A 154 -10.01 11.35 -23.53
CA SER A 154 -11.24 10.97 -24.24
C SER A 154 -11.24 9.52 -24.80
N GLY A 155 -10.12 8.79 -24.68
CA GLY A 155 -9.93 7.47 -25.28
C GLY A 155 -10.74 6.33 -24.63
N ALA A 156 -10.90 5.21 -25.36
CA ALA A 156 -11.35 3.94 -24.77
C ALA A 156 -10.31 3.36 -23.81
N VAL A 157 -9.03 3.55 -24.14
CA VAL A 157 -7.84 3.09 -23.40
C VAL A 157 -7.89 3.44 -21.91
N ILE A 158 -8.19 4.70 -21.58
CA ILE A 158 -8.26 5.14 -20.18
C ILE A 158 -9.43 4.48 -19.45
N ARG A 159 -10.56 4.26 -20.13
CA ARG A 159 -11.72 3.56 -19.55
C ARG A 159 -11.38 2.10 -19.26
N ASP A 160 -10.67 1.43 -20.15
CA ASP A 160 -10.23 0.05 -19.99
C ASP A 160 -9.27 -0.11 -18.82
N ILE A 161 -8.25 0.77 -18.72
CA ILE A 161 -7.32 0.82 -17.60
C ILE A 161 -8.08 1.04 -16.28
N LEU A 162 -8.96 2.04 -16.22
CA LEU A 162 -9.72 2.36 -15.02
C LEU A 162 -10.66 1.23 -14.61
N HIS A 163 -11.30 0.55 -15.57
CA HIS A 163 -12.16 -0.59 -15.33
C HIS A 163 -11.35 -1.76 -14.73
N ARG A 164 -10.23 -2.14 -15.34
CA ARG A 164 -9.37 -3.23 -14.82
C ARG A 164 -8.80 -2.92 -13.45
N LEU A 165 -8.35 -1.68 -13.20
CA LEU A 165 -7.86 -1.29 -11.88
C LEU A 165 -8.97 -1.37 -10.82
N ARG A 166 -10.21 -0.93 -11.13
CA ARG A 166 -11.34 -1.05 -10.18
C ARG A 166 -11.70 -2.50 -9.87
N ASP A 167 -11.67 -3.37 -10.87
CA ASP A 167 -12.00 -4.78 -10.73
C ASP A 167 -10.91 -5.53 -9.94
N ARG A 168 -9.65 -5.38 -10.34
CA ARG A 168 -8.52 -6.14 -9.79
C ARG A 168 -8.04 -5.60 -8.44
N PHE A 169 -7.75 -4.31 -8.32
CA PHE A 169 -7.33 -3.65 -7.07
C PHE A 169 -7.47 -2.12 -7.17
N PRO A 170 -8.53 -1.52 -6.58
CA PRO A 170 -8.78 -0.09 -6.69
C PRO A 170 -7.66 0.77 -6.11
N VAL A 171 -7.08 1.64 -6.94
CA VAL A 171 -6.02 2.59 -6.58
C VAL A 171 -6.34 4.00 -7.06
N HIS A 172 -5.65 4.99 -6.53
CA HIS A 172 -5.79 6.36 -7.01
C HIS A 172 -5.05 6.52 -8.35
N VAL A 173 -5.70 7.14 -9.32
CA VAL A 173 -5.14 7.34 -10.66
C VAL A 173 -5.07 8.84 -10.94
N VAL A 174 -3.89 9.30 -11.35
CA VAL A 174 -3.65 10.67 -11.81
C VAL A 174 -3.39 10.63 -13.30
N ILE A 175 -4.20 11.36 -14.08
CA ILE A 175 -4.07 11.38 -15.54
C ILE A 175 -3.31 12.64 -15.92
N TRP A 176 -2.25 12.49 -16.71
CA TRP A 176 -1.63 13.59 -17.43
C TRP A 176 -2.12 13.54 -18.88
N PRO A 177 -3.01 14.47 -19.30
CA PRO A 177 -3.56 14.45 -20.64
C PRO A 177 -2.47 14.80 -21.65
N VAL A 178 -2.30 13.95 -22.67
CA VAL A 178 -1.38 14.18 -23.78
C VAL A 178 -2.02 13.78 -25.11
N ALA A 179 -1.55 14.37 -26.19
CA ALA A 179 -1.75 13.88 -27.54
C ALA A 179 -1.05 12.52 -27.69
N VAL A 180 -1.80 11.52 -28.15
CA VAL A 180 -1.30 10.14 -28.33
C VAL A 180 -0.95 9.82 -29.79
N GLN A 181 -1.11 10.80 -30.68
CA GLN A 181 -0.83 10.70 -32.12
C GLN A 181 -0.48 12.08 -32.69
N GLY A 182 0.17 12.10 -33.86
CA GLY A 182 0.59 13.33 -34.54
C GLY A 182 1.86 13.97 -33.94
N ALA A 183 2.22 15.12 -34.50
CA ALA A 183 3.50 15.80 -34.18
C ALA A 183 3.63 16.26 -32.72
N ALA A 184 2.51 16.50 -32.03
CA ALA A 184 2.51 16.91 -30.62
C ALA A 184 2.77 15.74 -29.64
N CYS A 185 2.68 14.48 -30.10
CA CYS A 185 2.78 13.30 -29.23
C CYS A 185 4.12 13.22 -28.50
N ALA A 186 5.24 13.26 -29.22
CA ALA A 186 6.58 13.14 -28.64
C ALA A 186 6.90 14.21 -27.56
N PRO A 187 6.74 15.53 -27.84
CA PRO A 187 7.08 16.56 -26.85
C PRO A 187 6.15 16.54 -25.63
N GLU A 188 4.86 16.27 -25.81
CA GLU A 188 3.90 16.21 -24.70
C GLU A 188 4.13 14.99 -23.81
N VAL A 189 4.39 13.81 -24.39
CA VAL A 189 4.70 12.60 -23.62
C VAL A 189 6.00 12.77 -22.82
N ALA A 190 7.05 13.30 -23.43
CA ALA A 190 8.31 13.58 -22.74
C ALA A 190 8.12 14.57 -21.58
N ALA A 191 7.36 15.65 -21.80
CA ALA A 191 7.03 16.63 -20.78
C ALA A 191 6.18 16.05 -19.65
N ALA A 192 5.23 15.15 -19.95
CA ALA A 192 4.41 14.48 -18.96
C ALA A 192 5.23 13.54 -18.06
N ILE A 193 6.15 12.77 -18.65
CA ILE A 193 7.05 11.88 -17.90
C ILE A 193 7.98 12.72 -17.00
N ALA A 194 8.59 13.78 -17.53
CA ALA A 194 9.40 14.70 -16.74
C ALA A 194 8.59 15.38 -15.63
N GLY A 195 7.36 15.81 -15.95
CA GLY A 195 6.43 16.45 -15.03
C GLY A 195 6.07 15.57 -13.84
N PHE A 196 5.73 14.30 -14.06
CA PHE A 196 5.48 13.35 -12.97
C PHE A 196 6.72 13.12 -12.09
N ASN A 197 7.90 13.06 -12.70
CA ASN A 197 9.16 12.88 -11.96
C ASN A 197 9.55 14.13 -11.15
N ALA A 198 9.16 15.32 -11.59
CA ALA A 198 9.38 16.58 -10.89
C ALA A 198 8.44 16.81 -9.69
N LEU A 199 7.38 16.00 -9.53
CA LEU A 199 6.47 16.12 -8.40
C LEU A 199 7.17 15.80 -7.07
N GLY A 200 7.15 16.78 -6.16
CA GLY A 200 7.66 16.65 -4.80
C GLY A 200 6.73 15.81 -3.89
N PRO A 201 7.26 15.14 -2.87
CA PRO A 201 6.44 14.47 -1.86
C PRO A 201 5.58 15.49 -1.09
N GLY A 202 4.27 15.27 -1.03
CA GLY A 202 3.34 16.13 -0.27
C GLY A 202 2.82 17.38 -0.99
N GLY A 203 3.03 17.48 -2.32
CA GLY A 203 2.41 18.52 -3.14
C GLY A 203 0.87 18.39 -3.25
N PRO A 204 0.20 19.37 -3.89
CA PRO A 204 -1.26 19.35 -4.09
C PRO A 204 -1.71 18.18 -4.98
N VAL A 205 -0.84 17.75 -5.91
CA VAL A 205 -1.02 16.54 -6.70
C VAL A 205 -0.11 15.46 -6.11
N PRO A 206 -0.64 14.28 -5.75
CA PRO A 206 0.18 13.22 -5.20
C PRO A 206 1.14 12.68 -6.26
N ARG A 207 2.42 12.53 -5.90
CA ARG A 207 3.43 11.90 -6.75
C ARG A 207 3.06 10.43 -7.02
N PRO A 208 3.07 9.97 -8.28
CA PRO A 208 2.87 8.56 -8.60
C PRO A 208 3.97 7.65 -8.07
N ASP A 209 3.60 6.43 -7.69
CA ASP A 209 4.53 5.35 -7.39
C ASP A 209 4.93 4.58 -8.66
N LEU A 210 4.09 4.67 -9.70
CA LEU A 210 4.22 3.99 -10.98
C LEU A 210 3.61 4.85 -12.10
N ILE A 211 4.24 4.89 -13.27
CA ILE A 211 3.73 5.54 -14.47
C ILE A 211 3.33 4.48 -15.51
N ILE A 212 2.20 4.69 -16.17
CA ILE A 212 1.78 3.92 -17.34
C ILE A 212 1.67 4.90 -18.51
N VAL A 213 2.45 4.65 -19.56
CA VAL A 213 2.27 5.33 -20.85
C VAL A 213 1.44 4.41 -21.72
N ALA A 214 0.25 4.85 -22.10
CA ALA A 214 -0.72 3.98 -22.77
C ALA A 214 -1.28 4.62 -24.03
N ARG A 215 -1.36 3.80 -25.08
CA ARG A 215 -2.01 4.12 -26.35
C ARG A 215 -2.89 2.93 -26.76
N GLY A 216 -3.97 3.21 -27.47
CA GLY A 216 -4.79 2.18 -28.09
C GLY A 216 -4.18 1.72 -29.41
N GLY A 217 -4.81 0.74 -30.06
CA GLY A 217 -4.38 0.30 -31.37
C GLY A 217 -4.47 1.39 -32.44
N GLY A 218 -3.66 1.24 -33.49
CA GLY A 218 -3.69 2.03 -34.70
C GLY A 218 -2.46 1.72 -35.55
N SER A 219 -2.28 2.48 -36.63
CA SER A 219 -1.24 2.17 -37.61
C SER A 219 0.16 2.50 -37.07
N VAL A 220 1.19 2.01 -37.75
CA VAL A 220 2.60 2.23 -37.39
C VAL A 220 2.94 3.73 -37.37
N GLU A 221 2.30 4.51 -38.23
CA GLU A 221 2.47 5.96 -38.34
C GLU A 221 2.05 6.67 -37.06
N ASP A 222 0.98 6.20 -36.42
CA ASP A 222 0.52 6.78 -35.16
C ASP A 222 1.40 6.38 -33.96
N LEU A 223 2.11 5.24 -34.03
CA LEU A 223 3.08 4.81 -33.01
C LEU A 223 4.38 5.62 -33.08
N TRP A 224 4.59 6.36 -34.17
CA TRP A 224 5.87 6.98 -34.48
C TRP A 224 6.33 7.98 -33.42
N GLY A 225 5.40 8.71 -32.79
CA GLY A 225 5.71 9.67 -31.72
C GLY A 225 6.41 9.03 -30.50
N PHE A 226 6.25 7.72 -30.30
CA PHE A 226 6.88 6.97 -29.20
C PHE A 226 8.28 6.44 -29.54
N ASN A 227 8.72 6.60 -30.79
CA ASN A 227 10.08 6.31 -31.26
C ASN A 227 10.97 7.56 -31.27
N ASP A 228 10.50 8.67 -30.69
CA ASP A 228 11.29 9.88 -30.59
C ASP A 228 12.34 9.77 -29.46
N GLU A 229 13.52 10.33 -29.72
CA GLU A 229 14.64 10.35 -28.80
C GLU A 229 14.30 11.08 -27.50
N ALA A 230 13.53 12.18 -27.56
CA ALA A 230 13.15 12.95 -26.38
C ALA A 230 12.34 12.11 -25.38
N VAL A 231 11.45 11.24 -25.89
CA VAL A 231 10.64 10.35 -25.06
C VAL A 231 11.51 9.29 -24.40
N VAL A 232 12.41 8.65 -25.15
CA VAL A 232 13.34 7.64 -24.63
C VAL A 232 14.23 8.21 -23.53
N ARG A 233 14.79 9.40 -23.76
CA ARG A 233 15.64 10.08 -22.77
C ARG A 233 14.84 10.48 -21.52
N ALA A 234 13.59 10.93 -21.68
CA ALA A 234 12.72 11.23 -20.54
C ALA A 234 12.42 9.99 -19.68
N VAL A 235 12.21 8.82 -20.30
CA VAL A 235 12.06 7.55 -19.57
C VAL A 235 13.35 7.17 -18.84
N ALA A 236 14.48 7.20 -19.54
CA ALA A 236 15.77 6.80 -18.97
C ALA A 236 16.23 7.71 -17.82
N ALA A 237 15.94 9.01 -17.88
CA ALA A 237 16.22 9.97 -16.81
C ALA A 237 15.21 9.91 -15.66
N GLY A 238 14.07 9.24 -15.85
CA GLY A 238 13.01 9.14 -14.85
C GLY A 238 13.47 8.45 -13.56
N THR A 239 12.80 8.77 -12.44
CA THR A 239 12.99 8.16 -11.11
C THR A 239 11.85 7.24 -10.69
N ILE A 240 10.66 7.43 -11.25
CA ILE A 240 9.47 6.62 -11.03
C ILE A 240 9.47 5.47 -12.05
N PRO A 241 9.20 4.21 -11.65
CA PRO A 241 9.12 3.11 -12.59
C PRO A 241 8.00 3.32 -13.62
N LEU A 242 8.20 2.82 -14.84
CA LEU A 242 7.34 3.07 -15.99
C LEU A 242 7.00 1.78 -16.74
N ILE A 243 5.70 1.58 -16.99
CA ILE A 243 5.17 0.55 -17.88
C ILE A 243 4.79 1.19 -19.22
N SER A 244 5.36 0.67 -20.30
CA SER A 244 4.93 1.04 -21.65
C SER A 244 3.82 0.11 -22.12
N ALA A 245 2.73 0.69 -22.62
CA ALA A 245 1.54 0.00 -23.11
C ALA A 245 1.07 0.62 -24.43
N VAL A 246 2.02 0.77 -25.37
CA VAL A 246 1.84 1.51 -26.62
C VAL A 246 1.75 0.56 -27.83
N GLY A 247 2.62 -0.44 -27.89
CA GLY A 247 2.67 -1.40 -29.00
C GLY A 247 1.84 -2.66 -28.75
N HIS A 248 1.47 -3.34 -29.84
CA HIS A 248 0.99 -4.73 -29.81
C HIS A 248 2.17 -5.70 -29.83
N GLU A 249 1.91 -7.01 -29.79
CA GLU A 249 2.97 -8.03 -29.75
C GLU A 249 4.04 -7.86 -30.84
N THR A 250 3.66 -7.44 -32.06
CA THR A 250 4.56 -7.26 -33.22
C THR A 250 5.24 -5.88 -33.29
N ASP A 251 4.61 -4.83 -32.75
CA ASP A 251 5.00 -3.45 -33.02
C ASP A 251 5.79 -2.88 -31.84
N THR A 252 7.06 -3.28 -31.72
CA THR A 252 7.91 -2.83 -30.61
C THR A 252 8.44 -1.42 -30.88
N THR A 253 8.23 -0.52 -29.94
CA THR A 253 8.65 0.88 -30.01
C THR A 253 9.91 1.14 -29.17
N LEU A 254 10.62 2.24 -29.41
CA LEU A 254 11.82 2.58 -28.62
C LEU A 254 11.49 2.84 -27.14
N ILE A 255 10.31 3.39 -26.84
CA ILE A 255 9.85 3.54 -25.46
C ILE A 255 9.70 2.18 -24.76
N ASP A 256 9.28 1.12 -25.46
CA ASP A 256 9.17 -0.23 -24.88
C ASP A 256 10.53 -0.80 -24.46
N HIS A 257 11.59 -0.45 -25.20
CA HIS A 257 12.95 -0.84 -24.85
C HIS A 257 13.46 -0.09 -23.61
N ALA A 258 13.17 1.21 -23.50
CA ALA A 258 13.58 2.05 -22.38
C ALA A 258 12.77 1.83 -21.11
N ALA A 259 11.49 1.46 -21.23
CA ALA A 259 10.61 1.22 -20.11
C ALA A 259 11.10 0.07 -19.21
N ASP A 260 10.74 0.14 -17.93
CA ASP A 260 11.08 -0.89 -16.95
C ASP A 260 10.34 -2.19 -17.26
N LEU A 261 9.08 -2.08 -17.70
CA LEU A 261 8.29 -3.20 -18.17
C LEU A 261 7.49 -2.83 -19.42
N ARG A 262 7.43 -3.76 -20.37
CA ARG A 262 6.53 -3.67 -21.53
C ARG A 262 5.25 -4.45 -21.24
N ALA A 263 4.11 -3.84 -21.56
CA ALA A 263 2.81 -4.48 -21.57
C ALA A 263 2.27 -4.52 -23.01
N PRO A 264 1.73 -5.65 -23.49
CA PRO A 264 1.24 -5.80 -24.86
C PRO A 264 -0.09 -5.07 -25.11
N THR A 265 -0.81 -4.70 -24.05
CA THR A 265 -2.06 -3.94 -24.14
C THR A 265 -2.21 -3.00 -22.94
N PRO A 266 -3.00 -1.92 -23.06
CA PRO A 266 -3.32 -1.06 -21.92
C PRO A 266 -3.97 -1.81 -20.75
N THR A 267 -4.84 -2.76 -21.06
CA THR A 267 -5.48 -3.66 -20.09
C THR A 267 -4.44 -4.51 -19.35
N ALA A 268 -3.49 -5.10 -20.07
CA ALA A 268 -2.39 -5.86 -19.47
C ALA A 268 -1.49 -4.98 -18.60
N ALA A 269 -1.27 -3.72 -18.98
CA ALA A 269 -0.50 -2.77 -18.18
C ALA A 269 -1.14 -2.54 -16.82
N ALA A 270 -2.47 -2.37 -16.79
CA ALA A 270 -3.22 -2.25 -15.54
C ALA A 270 -3.11 -3.53 -14.68
N GLU A 271 -3.09 -4.71 -15.30
CA GLU A 271 -2.95 -5.98 -14.59
C GLU A 271 -1.56 -6.22 -14.00
N LEU A 272 -0.52 -5.83 -14.72
CA LEU A 272 0.87 -5.91 -14.28
C LEU A 272 1.18 -4.87 -13.20
N ALA A 273 0.48 -3.74 -13.21
CA ALA A 273 0.65 -2.66 -12.25
C ALA A 273 0.15 -2.99 -10.84
N VAL A 274 -0.88 -3.85 -10.68
CA VAL A 274 -1.51 -4.10 -9.38
C VAL A 274 -1.74 -5.59 -9.07
N PRO A 275 -1.62 -5.99 -7.79
CA PRO A 275 -1.91 -7.36 -7.37
C PRO A 275 -3.40 -7.67 -7.46
N VAL A 276 -3.78 -8.96 -7.34
CA VAL A 276 -5.18 -9.38 -7.33
C VAL A 276 -5.77 -9.25 -5.92
N ARG A 277 -6.82 -8.43 -5.74
CA ARG A 277 -7.42 -8.19 -4.41
C ARG A 277 -7.94 -9.45 -3.74
N SER A 278 -8.59 -10.35 -4.48
CA SER A 278 -9.17 -11.59 -3.93
C SER A 278 -8.10 -12.49 -3.34
N GLU A 279 -6.94 -12.61 -3.98
CA GLU A 279 -5.80 -13.38 -3.47
C GLU A 279 -5.25 -12.77 -2.18
N LEU A 280 -5.12 -11.44 -2.10
CA LEU A 280 -4.68 -10.77 -0.88
C LEU A 280 -5.65 -10.97 0.27
N VAL A 281 -6.96 -10.91 0.01
CA VAL A 281 -8.01 -11.17 1.01
C VAL A 281 -7.96 -12.63 1.48
N ALA A 282 -7.83 -13.58 0.56
CA ALA A 282 -7.70 -15.00 0.89
C ALA A 282 -6.47 -15.26 1.76
N ARG A 283 -5.31 -14.70 1.39
CA ARG A 283 -4.06 -14.82 2.16
C ARG A 283 -4.19 -14.21 3.55
N LEU A 284 -4.84 -13.04 3.68
CA LEU A 284 -5.11 -12.42 4.98
C LEU A 284 -6.02 -13.31 5.86
N ALA A 285 -7.06 -13.90 5.27
CA ALA A 285 -7.95 -14.82 5.96
C ALA A 285 -7.22 -16.08 6.45
N GLU A 286 -6.34 -16.64 5.62
CA GLU A 286 -5.52 -17.80 5.97
C GLU A 286 -4.56 -17.50 7.13
N ILE A 287 -3.84 -16.37 7.06
CA ILE A 287 -2.95 -15.90 8.13
C ILE A 287 -3.75 -15.69 9.42
N ARG A 288 -4.94 -15.09 9.34
CA ARG A 288 -5.82 -14.88 10.49
C ARG A 288 -6.28 -16.20 11.11
N ALA A 289 -6.68 -17.18 10.30
CA ALA A 289 -7.08 -18.50 10.78
C ALA A 289 -5.90 -19.22 11.47
N ARG A 290 -4.69 -19.11 10.91
CA ARG A 290 -3.47 -19.65 11.51
C ARG A 290 -3.14 -18.97 12.84
N GLN A 291 -3.29 -17.66 12.92
CA GLN A 291 -3.08 -16.89 14.15
C GLN A 291 -4.06 -17.33 15.26
N VAL A 292 -5.35 -17.48 14.93
CA VAL A 292 -6.37 -17.93 15.89
C VAL A 292 -6.05 -19.33 16.42
N ARG A 293 -5.71 -20.28 15.54
CA ARG A 293 -5.30 -21.63 15.95
C ARG A 293 -4.07 -21.60 16.86
N ALA A 294 -3.04 -20.84 16.49
CA ALA A 294 -1.84 -20.71 17.31
C ALA A 294 -2.15 -20.13 18.70
N MET A 295 -3.03 -19.13 18.79
CA MET A 295 -3.49 -18.56 20.06
C MET A 295 -4.26 -19.60 20.89
N GLN A 296 -5.17 -20.35 20.28
CA GLN A 296 -5.92 -21.42 20.97
C GLN A 296 -4.98 -22.49 21.54
N THR A 297 -4.03 -22.97 20.74
CA THR A 297 -3.05 -23.97 21.20
C THR A 297 -2.17 -23.42 22.34
N ARG A 298 -1.73 -22.16 22.26
CA ARG A 298 -0.91 -21.54 23.31
C ARG A 298 -1.61 -21.41 24.65
N VAL A 299 -2.95 -21.31 24.67
CA VAL A 299 -3.76 -21.25 25.90
C VAL A 299 -4.17 -22.65 26.36
N ALA A 300 -4.56 -23.53 25.43
CA ALA A 300 -5.05 -24.86 25.74
C ALA A 300 -3.98 -25.75 26.38
N LEU A 301 -2.75 -25.74 25.84
CA LEU A 301 -1.70 -26.67 26.28
C LEU A 301 -1.24 -26.44 27.73
N PRO A 302 -0.96 -25.19 28.18
CA PRO A 302 -0.67 -24.94 29.60
C PRO A 302 -1.86 -25.23 30.51
N GLY A 303 -3.09 -24.94 30.06
CA GLY A 303 -4.30 -25.22 30.84
C GLY A 303 -4.52 -26.72 31.05
N GLN A 304 -4.28 -27.53 30.02
CA GLN A 304 -4.31 -28.99 30.12
C GLN A 304 -3.23 -29.50 31.06
N ARG A 305 -1.98 -29.03 30.89
CA ARG A 305 -0.86 -29.41 31.77
C ARG A 305 -1.12 -29.05 33.24
N LEU A 306 -1.73 -27.89 33.51
CA LEU A 306 -2.12 -27.50 34.86
C LEU A 306 -3.18 -28.46 35.43
N ARG A 307 -4.20 -28.81 34.66
CA ARG A 307 -5.23 -29.78 35.09
C ARG A 307 -4.63 -31.16 35.35
N ASP A 308 -3.73 -31.62 34.50
CA ASP A 308 -3.08 -32.93 34.64
C ASP A 308 -2.19 -32.97 35.89
N LEU A 309 -1.39 -31.91 36.13
CA LEU A 309 -0.61 -31.76 37.37
C LEU A 309 -1.51 -31.65 38.62
N ALA A 310 -2.63 -30.94 38.52
CA ALA A 310 -3.59 -30.84 39.60
C ALA A 310 -4.21 -32.20 39.96
N ARG A 311 -4.52 -33.04 38.96
CA ARG A 311 -4.96 -34.43 39.22
C ARG A 311 -3.86 -35.27 39.87
N ALA A 312 -2.60 -35.10 39.45
CA ALA A 312 -1.47 -35.84 40.00
C ALA A 312 -1.14 -35.48 41.47
N MET A 313 -1.47 -34.26 41.92
CA MET A 313 -1.25 -33.84 43.32
C MET A 313 -2.24 -34.46 44.32
N GLY A 314 -3.29 -35.15 43.86
CA GLY A 314 -4.27 -35.81 44.73
C GLY A 314 -5.13 -34.83 45.54
N ARG A 315 -5.83 -35.34 46.57
CA ARG A 315 -6.64 -34.51 47.47
C ARG A 315 -5.71 -33.73 48.43
N PRO A 316 -5.89 -32.42 48.63
CA PRO A 316 -5.08 -31.63 49.56
C PRO A 316 -5.04 -32.22 50.98
N GLN A 317 -6.13 -32.83 51.42
CA GLN A 317 -6.24 -33.51 52.71
C GLN A 317 -5.28 -34.71 52.81
N ALA A 318 -5.17 -35.51 51.74
CA ALA A 318 -4.31 -36.69 51.67
C ALA A 318 -2.82 -36.34 51.82
N LEU A 319 -2.40 -35.14 51.37
CA LEU A 319 -1.03 -34.65 51.55
C LEU A 319 -0.69 -34.39 53.03
N THR A 320 -1.70 -34.05 53.85
CA THR A 320 -1.54 -33.75 55.28
C THR A 320 -1.94 -34.91 56.20
N GLU A 321 -2.71 -35.87 55.69
CA GLU A 321 -3.28 -37.00 56.45
C GLU A 321 -2.21 -37.78 57.22
N GLY A 322 -1.11 -38.16 56.54
CA GLY A 322 -0.02 -38.91 57.17
C GLY A 322 0.73 -38.10 58.23
N ALA A 323 0.87 -36.78 58.04
CA ALA A 323 1.48 -35.91 59.05
C ALA A 323 0.56 -35.74 60.26
N ARG A 324 -0.75 -35.60 60.02
CA ARG A 324 -1.78 -35.50 61.05
C ARG A 324 -1.89 -36.80 61.86
N GLN A 325 -1.92 -37.96 61.21
CA GLN A 325 -1.90 -39.27 61.88
C GLN A 325 -0.65 -39.45 62.77
N ARG A 326 0.54 -39.04 62.29
CA ARG A 326 1.77 -39.06 63.12
C ARG A 326 1.68 -38.13 64.32
N PHE A 327 1.10 -36.94 64.15
CA PHE A 327 0.87 -36.00 65.23
C PHE A 327 -0.07 -36.62 66.27
N ASP A 328 -1.22 -37.16 65.84
CA ASP A 328 -2.22 -37.76 66.72
C ASP A 328 -1.64 -38.93 67.53
N LEU A 329 -0.88 -39.83 66.87
CA LEU A 329 -0.20 -40.95 67.54
C LEU A 329 0.85 -40.48 68.56
N THR A 330 1.55 -39.38 68.28
CA THR A 330 2.58 -38.83 69.19
C THR A 330 1.94 -38.08 70.34
N ALA A 331 0.89 -37.30 70.07
CA ALA A 331 0.12 -36.56 71.06
C ALA A 331 -0.53 -37.50 72.08
N ALA A 332 -1.16 -38.59 71.62
CA ALA A 332 -1.75 -39.61 72.48
C ALA A 332 -0.74 -40.31 73.39
N ARG A 333 0.54 -40.40 72.98
CA ARG A 333 1.62 -41.00 73.78
C ARG A 333 2.28 -40.04 74.75
N LEU A 334 2.17 -38.73 74.53
CA LEU A 334 2.87 -37.71 75.30
C LEU A 334 2.39 -37.65 76.76
N GLU A 335 1.08 -37.59 76.97
CA GLU A 335 0.52 -37.48 78.32
C GLU A 335 0.83 -38.71 79.20
N PRO A 336 0.63 -39.97 78.74
CA PRO A 336 1.05 -41.15 79.50
C PRO A 336 2.55 -41.17 79.78
N ALA A 337 3.39 -40.76 78.82
CA ALA A 337 4.84 -40.70 79.00
C ALA A 337 5.24 -39.65 80.05
N LEU A 338 4.62 -38.47 80.06
CA LEU A 338 4.85 -37.43 81.07
C LEU A 338 4.37 -37.86 82.45
N ARG A 339 3.20 -38.49 82.57
CA ARG A 339 2.71 -39.07 83.82
C ARG A 339 3.60 -40.19 84.32
N GLY A 340 4.06 -41.07 83.44
CA GLY A 340 5.01 -42.13 83.77
C GLY A 340 6.36 -41.57 84.23
N PHE A 341 6.84 -40.52 83.58
CA PHE A 341 8.07 -39.83 83.98
C PHE A 341 7.95 -39.19 85.36
N THR A 342 6.88 -38.43 85.62
CA THR A 342 6.67 -37.79 86.94
C THR A 342 6.46 -38.83 88.03
N ARG A 343 5.69 -39.90 87.78
CA ARG A 343 5.53 -41.02 88.72
C ARG A 343 6.87 -41.69 89.01
N SER A 344 7.64 -42.05 87.97
CA SER A 344 8.97 -42.64 88.14
C SER A 344 9.92 -41.74 88.95
N ARG A 345 9.90 -40.42 88.72
CA ARG A 345 10.71 -39.48 89.53
C ARG A 345 10.22 -39.39 90.97
N ARG A 346 8.91 -39.46 91.21
CA ARG A 346 8.32 -39.43 92.55
C ARG A 346 8.57 -40.72 93.31
N ASP A 347 8.46 -41.88 92.65
CA ASP A 347 8.81 -43.17 93.22
C ASP A 347 10.30 -43.21 93.54
N ARG A 348 11.15 -42.66 92.68
CA ARG A 348 12.60 -42.54 92.93
C ARG A 348 12.92 -41.59 94.08
N LEU A 349 12.12 -40.55 94.30
CA LEU A 349 12.21 -39.64 95.45
C LEU A 349 11.73 -40.32 96.73
N ASN A 350 10.62 -41.06 96.68
CA ASN A 350 10.05 -41.80 97.81
C ASN A 350 10.91 -43.02 98.21
N ALA A 351 11.61 -43.62 97.24
CA ALA A 351 12.57 -44.70 97.46
C ALA A 351 13.92 -44.19 98.00
N LEU A 352 14.12 -42.87 98.13
CA LEU A 352 15.25 -42.37 98.90
C LEU A 352 15.01 -42.71 100.39
N PRO A 353 15.96 -43.35 101.08
CA PRO A 353 15.75 -43.99 102.37
C PRO A 353 15.75 -43.02 103.57
N LEU A 354 15.24 -41.79 103.40
CA LEU A 354 15.23 -40.78 104.46
C LEU A 354 13.84 -40.17 104.66
N PRO A 355 12.92 -40.89 105.32
CA PRO A 355 11.70 -40.30 105.86
C PRO A 355 12.05 -39.17 106.86
N PRO A 356 11.34 -38.03 106.86
CA PRO A 356 11.58 -36.92 107.80
C PRO A 356 11.48 -37.33 109.28
N ALA A 357 10.73 -38.40 109.59
CA ALA A 357 10.62 -38.99 110.92
C ALA A 357 11.90 -39.74 111.35
N LEU A 358 12.58 -40.40 110.41
CA LEU A 358 13.85 -41.10 110.62
C LEU A 358 15.03 -40.12 110.77
N LEU A 359 14.94 -38.93 110.18
CA LEU A 359 15.91 -37.83 110.40
C LEU A 359 15.79 -37.23 111.82
N ARG A 360 14.59 -37.22 112.43
CA ARG A 360 14.38 -36.77 113.82
C ARG A 360 14.73 -37.83 114.86
N GLN A 361 14.45 -39.11 114.60
CA GLN A 361 14.92 -40.23 115.44
C GLN A 361 16.42 -40.51 115.31
N GLY A 362 17.00 -40.27 114.12
CA GLY A 362 18.43 -40.39 113.88
C GLY A 362 19.26 -39.33 114.62
N ALA A 363 18.75 -38.10 114.78
CA ALA A 363 19.43 -37.03 115.51
C ALA A 363 19.46 -37.26 117.04
N THR A 364 18.44 -37.90 117.62
CA THR A 364 18.38 -38.26 119.05
C THR A 364 19.16 -39.54 119.36
N ALA A 365 19.16 -40.52 118.45
CA ALA A 365 19.99 -41.72 118.57
C ALA A 365 21.49 -41.47 118.29
N ALA A 366 21.82 -40.50 117.43
CA ALA A 366 23.21 -40.09 117.17
C ALA A 366 23.83 -39.31 118.36
N ARG A 367 23.03 -38.56 119.13
CA ARG A 367 23.47 -37.94 120.40
C ARG A 367 23.82 -38.98 121.47
N ARG A 368 23.07 -40.09 121.56
CA ARG A 368 23.37 -41.20 122.49
C ARG A 368 24.52 -42.10 122.03
N ARG A 369 24.77 -42.23 120.72
CA ARG A 369 25.89 -43.00 120.15
C ARG A 369 27.21 -42.24 120.04
N LEU A 370 27.22 -40.95 120.42
CA LEU A 370 28.43 -40.14 120.58
C LEU A 370 28.98 -40.18 122.02
N GLU A 371 28.25 -40.75 122.98
CA GLU A 371 28.68 -40.97 124.38
C GLU A 371 29.31 -42.37 124.59
N GLU A 372 29.23 -43.27 123.63
CA GLU A 372 29.88 -44.60 123.67
C GLU A 372 30.67 -44.83 122.38
N GLY A 373 31.94 -44.44 122.41
CA GLY A 373 32.88 -44.70 121.33
C GLY A 373 33.26 -46.18 121.25
N ALA A 374 33.25 -46.74 120.04
CA ALA A 374 34.46 -47.16 119.34
C ALA A 374 34.15 -48.09 118.15
N ARG A 375 34.76 -47.76 117.00
CA ARG A 375 35.06 -48.61 115.82
C ARG A 375 33.88 -48.94 114.89
N LEU A 376 33.77 -48.21 113.76
CA LEU A 376 33.22 -48.74 112.50
C LEU A 376 33.63 -47.89 111.26
N GLU A 377 34.87 -47.43 111.22
CA GLU A 377 35.42 -46.65 110.08
C GLU A 377 35.73 -47.46 108.79
N PRO A 378 36.03 -48.78 108.80
CA PRO A 378 36.35 -49.49 107.56
C PRO A 378 35.13 -49.89 106.69
N ALA A 379 33.91 -49.84 107.23
CA ALA A 379 32.69 -50.31 106.55
C ALA A 379 32.06 -49.25 105.64
N LEU A 380 32.24 -47.96 105.97
CA LEU A 380 31.62 -46.84 105.25
C LEU A 380 32.34 -46.51 103.93
N ARG A 381 33.65 -46.77 103.83
CA ARG A 381 34.44 -46.47 102.61
C ARG A 381 34.11 -47.40 101.43
N ARG A 382 33.81 -48.68 101.68
CA ARG A 382 33.47 -49.65 100.61
C ARG A 382 32.09 -49.43 99.98
N ARG A 383 31.10 -48.98 100.77
CA ARG A 383 29.74 -48.72 100.29
C ARG A 383 29.60 -47.46 99.44
N ALA A 384 30.45 -46.45 99.67
CA ALA A 384 30.46 -45.21 98.91
C ALA A 384 31.02 -45.36 97.48
N GLN A 385 31.87 -46.36 97.23
CA GLN A 385 32.57 -46.55 95.95
C GLN A 385 31.72 -47.32 94.93
N ILE A 386 30.95 -48.33 95.38
CA ILE A 386 30.04 -49.13 94.53
C ILE A 386 28.85 -48.29 94.02
N ALA A 387 28.35 -47.36 94.84
CA ALA A 387 27.20 -46.51 94.48
C ALA A 387 27.51 -45.41 93.46
N ARG A 388 28.80 -45.15 93.17
CA ARG A 388 29.25 -44.19 92.13
C ARG A 388 29.39 -44.86 90.76
N SER A 389 29.92 -46.07 90.66
CA SER A 389 30.12 -46.77 89.38
C SER A 389 28.83 -47.17 88.66
N GLU A 390 27.76 -47.46 89.41
CA GLU A 390 26.46 -47.85 88.82
C GLU A 390 25.68 -46.67 88.21
N ARG A 391 25.92 -45.43 88.69
CA ARG A 391 25.25 -44.23 88.18
C ARG A 391 25.84 -43.75 86.85
N ASP A 392 27.14 -43.91 86.64
CA ASP A 392 27.81 -43.41 85.43
C ASP A 392 27.58 -44.33 84.21
N SER A 393 27.45 -45.64 84.42
CA SER A 393 27.23 -46.62 83.34
C SER A 393 25.80 -46.57 82.75
N ALA A 394 24.81 -46.16 83.55
CA ALA A 394 23.42 -46.03 83.11
C ALA A 394 23.15 -44.72 82.32
N ALA A 395 23.96 -43.67 82.52
CA ALA A 395 23.82 -42.40 81.81
C ALA A 395 24.45 -42.41 80.40
N ALA A 396 25.43 -43.29 80.14
CA ALA A 396 26.18 -43.32 78.89
C ALA A 396 25.46 -44.04 77.72
N LYS A 397 24.53 -44.95 78.00
CA LYS A 397 23.92 -45.83 76.98
C LYS A 397 22.67 -45.26 76.28
N LEU A 398 22.00 -44.24 76.83
CA LEU A 398 20.72 -43.73 76.29
C LEU A 398 20.82 -42.50 75.37
N ARG A 399 21.99 -41.86 75.23
CA ARG A 399 22.15 -40.60 74.47
C ARG A 399 22.54 -40.72 72.98
N PRO A 400 23.38 -41.67 72.51
CA PRO A 400 23.89 -41.62 71.14
C PRO A 400 22.89 -42.09 70.07
N ALA A 401 22.06 -43.10 70.35
CA ALA A 401 21.16 -43.70 69.35
C ALA A 401 19.98 -42.79 68.97
N ILE A 402 19.38 -42.11 69.97
CA ILE A 402 18.28 -41.15 69.75
C ILE A 402 18.82 -39.88 69.08
N ALA A 403 19.99 -39.39 69.49
CA ALA A 403 20.62 -38.22 68.89
C ALA A 403 21.09 -38.45 67.44
N ARG A 404 21.48 -39.67 67.06
CA ARG A 404 21.83 -40.00 65.67
C ARG A 404 20.59 -39.99 64.76
N ARG A 405 19.50 -40.65 65.18
CA ARG A 405 18.26 -40.75 64.39
C ARG A 405 17.54 -39.41 64.22
N LEU A 406 17.57 -38.55 65.24
CA LEU A 406 17.05 -37.18 65.13
C LEU A 406 17.88 -36.30 64.18
N ARG A 407 19.21 -36.49 64.14
CA ARG A 407 20.10 -35.76 63.21
C ARG A 407 19.94 -36.22 61.76
N GLU A 408 19.69 -37.50 61.52
CA GLU A 408 19.41 -38.04 60.18
C GLU A 408 18.06 -37.52 59.65
N MET A 409 16.99 -37.60 60.45
CA MET A 409 15.68 -37.05 60.08
C MET A 409 15.71 -35.53 59.83
N ALA A 410 16.50 -34.78 60.61
CA ALA A 410 16.67 -33.35 60.40
C ALA A 410 17.38 -33.04 59.06
N ARG A 411 18.40 -33.83 58.68
CA ARG A 411 19.10 -33.67 57.39
C ARG A 411 18.20 -33.99 56.20
N ASP A 412 17.38 -35.03 56.29
CA ASP A 412 16.45 -35.41 55.22
C ASP A 412 15.34 -34.35 55.03
N LEU A 413 14.82 -33.81 56.13
CA LEU A 413 13.86 -32.70 56.10
C LEU A 413 14.47 -31.43 55.50
N ASP A 414 15.70 -31.07 55.88
CA ASP A 414 16.40 -29.91 55.32
C ASP A 414 16.76 -30.09 53.83
N ALA A 415 17.07 -31.31 53.40
CA ALA A 415 17.31 -31.62 51.98
C ALA A 415 16.01 -31.53 51.17
N GLY A 416 14.89 -32.03 51.70
CA GLY A 416 13.56 -31.90 51.10
C GLY A 416 13.11 -30.44 50.99
N ARG A 417 13.29 -29.66 52.06
CA ARG A 417 12.99 -28.22 52.10
C ARG A 417 13.76 -27.44 51.05
N ARG A 418 15.08 -27.65 50.94
CA ARG A 418 15.93 -26.97 49.93
C ARG A 418 15.52 -27.29 48.49
N ARG A 419 15.11 -28.54 48.20
CA ARG A 419 14.62 -28.93 46.87
C ARG A 419 13.27 -28.28 46.55
N LEU A 420 12.37 -28.20 47.52
CA LEU A 420 11.08 -27.52 47.38
C LEU A 420 11.26 -26.00 47.20
N ASP A 421 12.10 -25.35 48.01
CA ASP A 421 12.38 -23.92 47.91
C ASP A 421 12.99 -23.55 46.54
N ALA A 422 13.92 -24.37 46.03
CA ALA A 422 14.50 -24.18 44.69
C ALA A 422 13.49 -24.44 43.57
N GLY A 423 12.59 -25.42 43.73
CA GLY A 423 11.50 -25.69 42.80
C GLY A 423 10.48 -24.55 42.74
N LEU A 424 10.01 -24.10 43.91
CA LEU A 424 9.06 -22.99 44.06
C LEU A 424 9.65 -21.67 43.56
N SER A 425 10.93 -21.39 43.84
CA SER A 425 11.60 -20.18 43.36
C SER A 425 11.71 -20.16 41.83
N ARG A 426 12.07 -21.28 41.21
CA ARG A 426 12.11 -21.39 39.73
C ARG A 426 10.72 -21.27 39.10
N ALA A 427 9.72 -21.92 39.67
CA ALA A 427 8.34 -21.82 39.20
C ALA A 427 7.79 -20.38 39.34
N ARG A 428 8.09 -19.70 40.45
CA ARG A 428 7.70 -18.31 40.70
C ARG A 428 8.38 -17.35 39.71
N MET A 429 9.68 -17.49 39.47
CA MET A 429 10.40 -16.65 38.51
C MET A 429 9.93 -16.88 37.07
N ALA A 430 9.65 -18.13 36.68
CA ALA A 430 9.06 -18.45 35.38
C ALA A 430 7.65 -17.85 35.24
N GLY A 431 6.83 -17.91 36.29
CA GLY A 431 5.50 -17.29 36.34
C GLY A 431 5.55 -15.76 36.22
N LEU A 432 6.49 -15.11 36.92
CA LEU A 432 6.67 -13.66 36.87
C LEU A 432 7.13 -13.19 35.48
N ARG A 433 8.08 -13.88 34.85
CA ARG A 433 8.51 -13.57 33.47
C ARG A 433 7.36 -13.69 32.48
N ARG A 434 6.59 -14.79 32.57
CA ARG A 434 5.44 -15.02 31.70
C ARG A 434 4.34 -13.98 31.91
N ASN A 435 4.09 -13.57 33.15
CA ASN A 435 3.15 -12.48 33.45
C ASN A 435 3.62 -11.13 32.89
N ALA A 436 4.92 -10.83 32.97
CA ALA A 436 5.49 -9.61 32.39
C ALA A 436 5.36 -9.59 30.86
N GLU A 437 5.66 -10.71 30.19
CA GLU A 437 5.48 -10.86 28.74
C GLU A 437 4.02 -10.73 28.31
N CYS A 438 3.09 -11.36 29.03
CA CYS A 438 1.66 -11.26 28.75
C CYS A 438 1.15 -9.82 28.95
N ARG A 439 1.60 -9.11 30.00
CA ARG A 439 1.26 -7.69 30.21
C ARG A 439 1.79 -6.81 29.07
N ALA A 440 3.05 -6.98 28.69
CA ALA A 440 3.63 -6.23 27.57
C ALA A 440 2.88 -6.47 26.24
N GLN A 441 2.43 -7.70 25.99
CA GLN A 441 1.60 -8.03 24.83
C GLN A 441 0.21 -7.38 24.89
N LEU A 442 -0.44 -7.40 26.06
CA LEU A 442 -1.73 -6.74 26.26
C LEU A 442 -1.63 -5.22 26.09
N ASP A 443 -0.59 -4.59 26.63
CA ASP A 443 -0.34 -3.16 26.46
C ASP A 443 -0.11 -2.80 24.98
N GLY A 444 0.65 -3.64 24.26
CA GLY A 444 0.86 -3.48 22.83
C GLY A 444 -0.43 -3.60 22.01
N LEU A 445 -1.30 -4.55 22.36
CA LEU A 445 -2.61 -4.70 21.73
C LEU A 445 -3.55 -3.54 22.07
N GLY A 446 -3.56 -3.07 23.32
CA GLY A 446 -4.33 -1.92 23.77
C GLY A 446 -3.97 -0.64 23.02
N LYS A 447 -2.67 -0.34 22.88
CA LYS A 447 -2.18 0.80 22.08
C LYS A 447 -2.61 0.72 20.62
N ARG A 448 -2.55 -0.47 20.01
CA ARG A 448 -2.98 -0.67 18.62
C ARG A 448 -4.50 -0.52 18.45
N LEU A 449 -5.28 -1.01 19.40
CA LEU A 449 -6.74 -0.87 19.40
C LEU A 449 -7.14 0.60 19.53
N ALA A 450 -6.56 1.33 20.48
CA ALA A 450 -6.81 2.76 20.67
C ALA A 450 -6.44 3.58 19.41
N ALA A 451 -5.31 3.26 18.78
CA ALA A 451 -4.89 3.93 17.53
C ALA A 451 -5.83 3.61 16.35
N ALA A 452 -6.34 2.37 16.26
CA ALA A 452 -7.31 1.98 15.25
C ALA A 452 -8.66 2.67 15.45
N GLU A 453 -9.15 2.74 16.69
CA GLU A 453 -10.37 3.44 17.07
C GLU A 453 -10.29 4.93 16.75
N ALA A 454 -9.20 5.60 17.17
CA ALA A 454 -8.98 7.01 16.86
C ALA A 454 -8.96 7.28 15.35
N ARG A 455 -8.33 6.39 14.56
CA ARG A 455 -8.32 6.48 13.10
C ARG A 455 -9.73 6.31 12.51
N GLN A 456 -10.50 5.34 13.00
CA GLN A 456 -11.85 5.09 12.50
C GLN A 456 -12.80 6.24 12.81
N THR A 457 -12.74 6.80 14.02
CA THR A 457 -13.51 7.97 14.42
C THR A 457 -13.15 9.19 13.59
N ARG A 458 -11.85 9.41 13.33
CA ARG A 458 -11.41 10.50 12.45
C ARG A 458 -11.96 10.36 11.02
N LEU A 459 -11.86 9.17 10.41
CA LEU A 459 -12.39 8.93 9.07
C LEU A 459 -13.91 9.12 8.99
N ARG A 460 -14.65 8.71 10.04
CA ARG A 460 -16.10 8.95 10.13
C ARG A 460 -16.42 10.44 10.22
N ARG A 461 -15.67 11.20 11.03
CA ARG A 461 -15.83 12.65 11.16
C ARG A 461 -15.53 13.37 9.84
N GLU A 462 -14.42 13.03 9.18
CA GLU A 462 -14.08 13.56 7.85
C GLU A 462 -15.14 13.22 6.79
N ARG A 463 -15.81 12.07 6.89
CA ARG A 463 -16.94 11.72 6.03
C ARG A 463 -18.17 12.58 6.31
N LEU A 464 -18.50 12.80 7.59
CA LEU A 464 -19.62 13.67 7.99
C LEU A 464 -19.36 15.11 7.55
N ASP A 465 -18.14 15.62 7.73
CA ASP A 465 -17.78 16.99 7.32
C ASP A 465 -17.88 17.17 5.80
N ARG A 466 -17.50 16.15 5.01
CA ARG A 466 -17.68 16.17 3.55
C ARG A 466 -19.15 16.15 3.16
N LEU A 467 -19.96 15.34 3.82
CA LEU A 467 -21.40 15.28 3.57
C LEU A 467 -22.09 16.60 3.95
N ASP A 468 -21.67 17.24 5.05
CA ASP A 468 -22.22 18.55 5.43
C ASP A 468 -21.79 19.65 4.45
N ARG A 469 -20.55 19.65 3.97
CA ARG A 469 -20.13 20.57 2.89
C ARG A 469 -20.96 20.38 1.61
N LEU A 470 -21.21 19.13 1.21
CA LEU A 470 -22.09 18.83 0.08
C LEU A 470 -23.51 19.32 0.33
N ARG A 471 -24.07 19.10 1.53
CA ARG A 471 -25.39 19.61 1.93
C ARG A 471 -25.44 21.14 1.88
N GLN A 472 -24.40 21.82 2.33
CA GLN A 472 -24.31 23.29 2.27
C GLN A 472 -24.21 23.78 0.82
N THR A 473 -23.46 23.07 -0.03
CA THR A 473 -23.29 23.43 -1.46
C THR A 473 -24.56 23.19 -2.27
N LEU A 474 -25.29 22.11 -1.97
CA LEU A 474 -26.56 21.76 -2.59
C LEU A 474 -27.75 22.53 -1.96
N GLY A 475 -27.53 23.19 -0.83
CA GLY A 475 -28.53 24.00 -0.14
C GLY A 475 -28.62 25.39 -0.76
N TYR A 476 -29.84 25.90 -0.93
CA TYR A 476 -30.08 27.19 -1.58
C TYR A 476 -29.49 28.40 -0.84
N ARG A 477 -29.12 28.27 0.45
CA ARG A 477 -28.54 29.35 1.27
C ARG A 477 -27.18 29.84 0.79
N GLU A 478 -26.31 28.97 0.30
CA GLU A 478 -25.03 29.40 -0.29
C GLU A 478 -25.23 30.02 -1.67
N THR A 479 -26.29 29.64 -2.38
CA THR A 479 -26.72 30.31 -3.63
C THR A 479 -27.22 31.72 -3.35
N LEU A 480 -27.94 31.95 -2.25
CA LEU A 480 -28.36 33.30 -1.83
C LEU A 480 -27.15 34.24 -1.61
N LYS A 481 -26.08 33.74 -0.99
CA LYS A 481 -24.84 34.51 -0.79
C LYS A 481 -24.11 34.87 -2.08
N ARG A 482 -24.40 34.18 -3.19
CA ARG A 482 -23.83 34.47 -4.52
C ARG A 482 -24.65 35.51 -5.32
N GLY A 483 -25.63 36.15 -4.67
CA GLY A 483 -26.43 37.24 -5.27
C GLY A 483 -27.75 36.78 -5.89
N PHE A 484 -28.17 35.54 -5.68
CA PHE A 484 -29.50 35.06 -6.08
C PHE A 484 -30.52 35.30 -4.96
N ALA A 485 -31.80 35.36 -5.31
CA ALA A 485 -32.89 35.51 -4.35
C ALA A 485 -33.91 34.38 -4.54
N VAL A 486 -34.52 33.93 -3.45
CA VAL A 486 -35.56 32.89 -3.46
C VAL A 486 -36.91 33.57 -3.26
N VAL A 487 -37.87 33.31 -4.15
CA VAL A 487 -39.21 33.92 -4.09
C VAL A 487 -40.19 32.94 -3.47
N HIS A 488 -40.83 33.36 -2.39
CA HIS A 488 -41.87 32.61 -1.68
C HIS A 488 -43.25 33.24 -1.95
N GLY A 489 -44.23 32.38 -2.19
CA GLY A 489 -45.65 32.71 -2.23
C GLY A 489 -46.38 32.12 -1.02
N PRO A 490 -47.70 32.33 -0.91
CA PRO A 490 -48.51 31.82 0.21
C PRO A 490 -48.52 30.29 0.34
N GLU A 491 -48.29 29.56 -0.77
CA GLU A 491 -48.25 28.09 -0.80
C GLU A 491 -46.84 27.49 -0.89
N GLY A 492 -45.78 28.32 -0.86
CA GLY A 492 -44.38 27.87 -0.89
C GLY A 492 -43.53 28.51 -1.99
N LEU A 493 -42.50 27.80 -2.45
CA LEU A 493 -41.50 28.30 -3.40
C LEU A 493 -42.12 28.61 -4.78
N VAL A 494 -41.86 29.80 -5.30
CA VAL A 494 -42.30 30.23 -6.63
C VAL A 494 -41.11 30.20 -7.59
N ALA A 495 -41.06 29.17 -8.43
CA ALA A 495 -39.93 28.94 -9.35
C ALA A 495 -40.14 29.51 -10.77
N SER A 496 -41.29 30.10 -11.09
CA SER A 496 -41.58 30.66 -12.42
C SER A 496 -42.15 32.07 -12.36
N ALA A 497 -41.75 32.92 -13.32
CA ALA A 497 -42.22 34.30 -13.42
C ALA A 497 -43.73 34.40 -13.66
N VAL A 498 -44.31 33.43 -14.39
CA VAL A 498 -45.76 33.35 -14.66
C VAL A 498 -46.53 33.07 -13.37
N ALA A 499 -46.06 32.14 -12.53
CA ALA A 499 -46.68 31.85 -11.24
C ALA A 499 -46.51 33.03 -10.26
N GLY A 500 -45.36 33.71 -10.30
CA GLY A 500 -45.09 34.89 -9.48
C GLY A 500 -46.02 36.07 -9.82
N ALA A 501 -46.25 36.35 -11.11
CA ALA A 501 -47.10 37.45 -11.56
C ALA A 501 -48.59 37.28 -11.21
N ALA A 502 -49.05 36.04 -10.99
CA ALA A 502 -50.43 35.73 -10.60
C ALA A 502 -50.71 35.96 -9.11
N LEU A 503 -49.67 36.12 -8.28
CA LEU A 503 -49.80 36.26 -6.82
C LEU A 503 -49.86 37.72 -6.40
N ALA A 504 -50.78 38.05 -5.48
CA ALA A 504 -51.00 39.41 -5.00
C ALA A 504 -49.87 39.95 -4.09
N ARG A 505 -49.11 39.05 -3.44
CA ARG A 505 -47.98 39.38 -2.58
C ARG A 505 -46.96 38.24 -2.64
N LEU A 506 -45.69 38.62 -2.73
CA LEU A 506 -44.55 37.73 -2.73
C LEU A 506 -43.62 38.12 -1.57
N GLU A 507 -42.86 37.16 -1.07
CA GLU A 507 -41.77 37.39 -0.13
C GLU A 507 -40.46 36.94 -0.79
N ILE A 508 -39.51 37.86 -0.94
CA ILE A 508 -38.22 37.59 -1.55
C ILE A 508 -37.21 37.41 -0.43
N GLU A 509 -36.61 36.23 -0.33
CA GLU A 509 -35.55 35.92 0.60
C GLU A 509 -34.19 36.17 -0.05
N PHE A 510 -33.43 37.09 0.54
CA PHE A 510 -32.03 37.36 0.27
C PHE A 510 -31.15 36.70 1.34
N HIS A 511 -29.83 36.75 1.16
CA HIS A 511 -28.88 36.13 2.09
C HIS A 511 -28.93 36.71 3.53
N ASP A 512 -29.44 37.93 3.68
CA ASP A 512 -29.41 38.75 4.88
C ASP A 512 -30.81 39.08 5.45
N GLY A 513 -31.87 38.75 4.72
CA GLY A 513 -33.24 39.02 5.18
C GLY A 513 -34.32 38.72 4.15
N ARG A 514 -35.57 38.92 4.56
CA ARG A 514 -36.76 38.74 3.71
C ARG A 514 -37.42 40.08 3.44
N LEU A 515 -37.83 40.30 2.21
CA LEU A 515 -38.47 41.53 1.74
C LEU A 515 -39.81 41.22 1.08
N GLY A 516 -40.87 41.90 1.50
CA GLY A 516 -42.17 41.81 0.83
C GLY A 516 -42.14 42.53 -0.52
N ALA A 517 -42.55 41.87 -1.59
CA ALA A 517 -42.67 42.43 -2.93
C ALA A 517 -44.08 42.22 -3.51
N ARG A 518 -44.49 43.09 -4.43
CA ARG A 518 -45.74 42.97 -5.19
C ARG A 518 -45.42 43.08 -6.68
N PRO A 519 -45.83 42.12 -7.53
CA PRO A 519 -45.58 42.19 -8.97
C PRO A 519 -46.46 43.28 -9.61
N GLU A 520 -45.85 44.20 -10.35
CA GLU A 520 -46.58 45.18 -11.15
C GLU A 520 -47.30 44.47 -12.31
N GLY A 521 -48.62 44.65 -12.40
CA GLY A 521 -49.49 43.97 -13.38
C GLY A 521 -50.40 42.89 -12.79
N ALA A 522 -50.28 42.55 -11.50
CA ALA A 522 -51.27 41.71 -10.82
C ALA A 522 -52.63 42.44 -10.79
N ARG A 523 -53.60 41.95 -11.58
CA ARG A 523 -54.99 42.43 -11.53
C ARG A 523 -55.52 42.32 -10.10
N ALA A 524 -55.63 43.46 -9.42
CA ALA A 524 -56.36 43.57 -8.17
C ALA A 524 -57.83 43.20 -8.44
N LYS A 525 -58.27 42.07 -7.91
CA LYS A 525 -59.70 41.71 -7.89
C LYS A 525 -60.39 42.63 -6.86
N PRO A 526 -61.44 43.39 -7.21
CA PRO A 526 -62.08 44.32 -6.29
C PRO A 526 -62.77 43.58 -5.14
N ALA A 527 -62.73 44.18 -3.95
CA ALA A 527 -63.31 43.65 -2.73
C ALA A 527 -64.82 43.42 -2.86
N ALA A 528 -65.28 42.20 -2.59
CA ALA A 528 -66.69 41.87 -2.49
C ALA A 528 -67.24 42.35 -1.13
N ARG A 529 -68.35 43.10 -1.21
CA ARG A 529 -69.15 43.63 -0.10
C ARG A 529 -69.74 42.46 0.73
N PRO A 530 -69.84 42.56 2.07
CA PRO A 530 -70.23 41.43 2.91
C PRO A 530 -71.72 41.06 2.74
N PRO A 531 -72.09 39.76 2.76
CA PRO A 531 -73.47 39.33 2.86
C PRO A 531 -74.01 39.57 4.28
N GLY A 532 -75.24 40.06 4.35
CA GLY A 532 -75.90 40.45 5.59
C GLY A 532 -76.08 39.29 6.58
N GLY A 533 -75.67 39.54 7.82
CA GLY A 533 -76.03 38.69 8.96
C GLY A 533 -77.46 39.01 9.40
N GLN A 534 -78.39 38.11 9.08
CA GLN A 534 -79.60 37.93 9.88
C GLN A 534 -79.23 37.06 11.09
N GLY A 535 -79.49 37.59 12.28
CA GLY A 535 -79.13 36.96 13.54
C GLY A 535 -80.15 35.94 14.04
N THR A 536 -79.67 35.18 15.02
CA THR A 536 -80.41 34.47 16.08
C THR A 536 -79.38 34.37 17.23
N LEU A 537 -79.52 35.00 18.40
CA LEU A 537 -80.48 34.71 19.47
C LEU A 537 -80.72 33.21 19.60
N PHE A 538 -79.81 32.50 20.29
CA PHE A 538 -80.01 31.90 21.61
C PHE A 538 -78.72 31.22 22.08
#